data_AF-A0A533MN55-F1
#
_entry.id   AF-A0A533MN55-F1
#
_cell.length_a   1.000
_cell.length_b   1.000
_cell.length_c   1.000
_cell.angle_alpha   90.00
_cell.angle_beta   90.00
_cell.angle_gamma   90.00
#
_symmetry.space_group_name_H-M   'P 1'
#
loop_
_entity.id
_entity.type
_entity.pdbx_description
1 polymer ?
#
loop_
_entity_poly.entity_id
_entity_poly.type
_entity_poly.pdbx_seq_one_letter_code
_entity_poly.pdbx_strand_id
1 'polypeptide(L)'
;MSENIDFVQRIVTWIEDKQIFSRERKSNEQRALGMLLYDAGLSYEKAGSFANASHEPVREWYQKCRDYHMHLITGRCPMMYLGHGISIHTMHREIASQRYDQYSDSIF
;
A
#
# COMPACT_ATOMS: atom_id res chain seq x y z
N MET A 1 18.11 -0.39 -10.05
CA MET A 1 17.36 -1.13 -9.02
C MET A 1 16.12 -0.33 -8.69
N SER A 2 14.97 -1.01 -8.70
CA SER A 2 13.61 -0.45 -8.75
C SER A 2 13.27 0.43 -7.53
N GLU A 3 12.93 1.71 -7.76
CA GLU A 3 12.46 2.66 -6.73
C GLU A 3 11.13 2.25 -6.08
N ASN A 4 10.40 1.29 -6.65
CA ASN A 4 9.12 0.82 -6.14
C ASN A 4 9.23 -0.12 -4.93
N ILE A 5 10.41 -0.73 -4.70
CA ILE A 5 10.64 -1.68 -3.59
C ILE A 5 10.78 -0.99 -2.22
N ASP A 6 10.93 0.33 -2.17
CA ASP A 6 11.30 1.03 -0.93
C ASP A 6 10.10 1.55 -0.10
N PHE A 7 8.92 1.75 -0.69
CA PHE A 7 7.79 2.40 0.01
C PHE A 7 7.07 1.50 1.02
N VAL A 8 6.78 0.26 0.63
CA VAL A 8 6.12 -0.71 1.52
C VAL A 8 7.03 -0.98 2.71
N GLN A 9 8.32 -1.19 2.47
CA GLN A 9 9.27 -1.48 3.54
C GLN A 9 9.43 -0.31 4.52
N ARG A 10 9.44 0.94 4.03
CA ARG A 10 9.45 2.13 4.89
C ARG A 10 8.21 2.21 5.78
N ILE A 11 7.03 1.88 5.25
CA ILE A 11 5.80 1.83 6.05
C ILE A 11 5.87 0.68 7.06
N VAL A 12 6.41 -0.48 6.70
CA VAL A 12 6.60 -1.63 7.60
C VAL A 12 7.51 -1.29 8.77
N THR A 13 8.72 -0.78 8.51
CA THR A 13 9.66 -0.35 9.55
C THR A 13 9.02 0.68 10.47
N TRP A 14 8.27 1.62 9.89
CA TRP A 14 7.57 2.62 10.68
C TRP A 14 6.44 2.03 11.56
N ILE A 15 5.66 1.08 11.04
CA ILE A 15 4.64 0.34 11.83
C ILE A 15 5.29 -0.36 13.02
N GLU A 16 6.45 -0.98 12.80
CA GLU A 16 7.22 -1.72 13.79
C GLU A 16 7.81 -0.78 14.85
N ASP A 17 8.47 0.31 14.44
CA ASP A 17 9.05 1.30 15.34
C ASP A 17 7.98 1.95 16.24
N LYS A 18 6.78 2.17 15.70
CA LYS A 18 5.65 2.75 16.45
C LYS A 18 4.78 1.72 17.16
N GLN A 19 5.04 0.43 16.97
CA GLN A 19 4.30 -0.67 17.59
C GLN A 19 2.77 -0.54 17.40
N ILE A 20 2.33 -0.11 16.22
CA ILE A 20 0.92 0.26 15.94
C ILE A 20 -0.03 -0.93 16.03
N PHE A 21 0.47 -2.10 15.64
CA PHE A 21 -0.31 -3.34 15.62
C PHE A 21 0.36 -4.39 16.50
N SER A 22 -0.35 -4.83 17.54
CA SER A 22 0.12 -5.86 18.47
C SER A 22 -0.31 -7.28 18.08
N ARG A 23 -1.20 -7.42 17.09
CA ARG A 23 -1.77 -8.72 16.67
C ARG A 23 -1.13 -9.19 15.38
N GLU A 24 -0.76 -10.46 15.27
CA GLU A 24 0.00 -10.99 14.11
C GLU A 24 -0.85 -11.68 13.03
N ARG A 25 -2.19 -11.60 13.09
CA ARG A 25 -3.07 -12.28 12.11
C ARG A 25 -2.78 -11.91 10.63
N LYS A 26 -2.26 -10.71 10.39
CA LYS A 26 -1.80 -10.23 9.09
C LYS A 26 -0.39 -9.68 9.26
N SER A 27 0.46 -9.83 8.26
CA SER A 27 1.82 -9.30 8.34
C SER A 27 1.81 -7.78 8.19
N ASN A 28 2.88 -7.11 8.64
CA ASN A 28 2.98 -5.67 8.48
C ASN A 28 3.10 -5.25 7.01
N GLU A 29 3.68 -6.10 6.16
CA GLU A 29 3.72 -5.91 4.70
C GLU A 29 2.31 -5.88 4.11
N GLN A 30 1.44 -6.81 4.52
CA GLN A 30 0.04 -6.83 4.08
C GLN A 30 -0.70 -5.57 4.51
N ARG A 31 -0.47 -5.11 5.74
CA ARG A 31 -1.05 -3.87 6.25
C ARG A 31 -0.55 -2.66 5.46
N ALA A 32 0.76 -2.55 5.30
CA ALA A 32 1.42 -1.48 4.57
C ALA A 32 0.92 -1.40 3.13
N LEU A 33 0.82 -2.55 2.45
CA LEU A 33 0.28 -2.64 1.09
C LEU A 33 -1.17 -2.15 1.03
N GLY A 34 -2.05 -2.66 1.89
CA GLY A 34 -3.47 -2.27 1.91
C GLY A 34 -3.65 -0.77 2.16
N MET A 35 -2.88 -0.19 3.08
CA MET A 35 -2.92 1.25 3.37
C MET A 35 -2.39 2.08 2.20
N LEU A 36 -1.24 1.69 1.63
CA LEU A 36 -0.64 2.39 0.49
C LEU A 36 -1.57 2.41 -0.72
N LEU A 37 -2.22 1.29 -1.01
CA LEU A 37 -3.17 1.18 -2.11
C LEU A 37 -4.40 2.06 -1.91
N TYR A 38 -4.95 2.11 -0.68
CA TYR A 38 -6.03 3.04 -0.37
C TYR A 38 -5.58 4.51 -0.51
N ASP A 39 -4.40 4.85 0.01
CA ASP A 39 -3.83 6.21 -0.10
C ASP A 39 -3.58 6.62 -1.56
N ALA A 40 -3.23 5.66 -2.42
CA ALA A 40 -3.11 5.84 -3.86
C ALA A 40 -4.46 6.00 -4.60
N GLY A 41 -5.59 5.90 -3.88
CA GLY A 41 -6.93 6.20 -4.39
C GLY A 41 -7.81 4.96 -4.67
N LEU A 42 -7.38 3.76 -4.28
CA LEU A 42 -8.26 2.58 -4.37
C LEU A 42 -9.33 2.60 -3.28
N SER A 43 -10.47 1.96 -3.55
CA SER A 43 -11.44 1.65 -2.49
C SER A 43 -10.86 0.66 -1.48
N TYR A 44 -11.36 0.68 -0.25
CA TYR A 44 -10.91 -0.29 0.77
C TYR A 44 -11.16 -1.74 0.38
N GLU A 45 -12.26 -2.02 -0.32
CA GLU A 45 -12.55 -3.36 -0.84
C GLU A 45 -11.48 -3.80 -1.85
N LYS A 46 -11.11 -2.91 -2.77
CA LYS A 46 -10.10 -3.21 -3.78
C LYS A 46 -8.72 -3.34 -3.15
N ALA A 47 -8.33 -2.43 -2.27
CA ALA A 47 -7.08 -2.50 -1.52
C ALA A 47 -7.00 -3.79 -0.66
N GLY A 48 -8.09 -4.17 -0.01
CA GLY A 48 -8.20 -5.40 0.76
C GLY A 48 -8.01 -6.65 -0.09
N SER A 49 -8.58 -6.68 -1.30
CA SER A 49 -8.38 -7.81 -2.22
C SER A 49 -6.90 -8.05 -2.55
N PHE A 50 -6.08 -7.00 -2.63
CA PHE A 50 -4.63 -7.11 -2.83
C PHE A 50 -3.88 -7.45 -1.55
N ALA A 51 -4.31 -6.92 -0.40
CA ALA A 51 -3.72 -7.20 0.91
C ALA A 51 -4.21 -8.52 1.55
N ASN A 52 -4.99 -9.33 0.81
CA ASN A 52 -5.66 -10.52 1.32
C ASN A 52 -6.45 -10.25 2.62
N ALA A 53 -7.24 -9.18 2.63
CA ALA A 53 -8.04 -8.74 3.76
C ALA A 53 -9.41 -8.24 3.30
N SER A 54 -10.41 -8.29 4.19
CA SER A 54 -11.68 -7.64 3.92
C SER A 54 -11.53 -6.11 4.02
N HIS A 55 -12.57 -5.40 3.57
CA HIS A 55 -12.66 -3.94 3.65
C HIS A 55 -12.37 -3.42 5.08
N GLU A 56 -13.10 -3.91 6.08
CA GLU A 56 -13.06 -3.34 7.43
C GLU A 56 -11.66 -3.32 8.06
N PRO A 57 -10.85 -4.40 7.99
CA PRO A 57 -9.45 -4.37 8.39
C PRO A 57 -8.63 -3.27 7.71
N VAL A 58 -8.74 -3.08 6.39
CA VAL A 58 -7.95 -2.06 5.69
C VAL A 58 -8.33 -0.66 6.15
N ARG A 59 -9.63 -0.41 6.36
CA ARG A 59 -10.12 0.84 6.92
C ARG A 59 -9.55 1.09 8.31
N GLU A 60 -9.59 0.09 9.19
CA GLU A 60 -9.03 0.20 10.55
C GLU A 60 -7.52 0.46 10.53
N TRP A 61 -6.77 -0.23 9.66
CA TRP A 61 -5.32 -0.04 9.56
C TRP A 61 -4.99 1.39 9.12
N TYR A 62 -5.66 1.87 8.08
CA TYR A 62 -5.46 3.23 7.59
C TYR A 62 -5.86 4.29 8.64
N GLN A 63 -6.97 4.09 9.34
CA GLN A 63 -7.42 5.00 10.40
C GLN A 63 -6.40 5.09 11.54
N LYS A 64 -5.83 3.96 11.98
CA LYS A 64 -4.78 3.95 13.01
C LYS A 64 -3.51 4.68 12.59
N CYS A 65 -3.21 4.73 11.29
CA CYS A 65 -2.03 5.39 10.76
C CYS A 65 -2.29 6.84 10.30
N ARG A 66 -3.56 7.25 10.17
CA ARG A 66 -3.96 8.60 9.72
C ARG A 66 -3.40 9.71 10.61
N ASP A 67 -3.43 9.49 11.93
CA ASP A 67 -2.96 10.48 12.92
C ASP A 67 -1.44 10.73 12.83
N TYR A 68 -0.73 9.90 12.06
CA TYR A 68 0.72 9.96 11.90
C TYR A 68 1.18 10.51 10.55
N HIS A 69 0.27 11.11 9.77
CA HIS A 69 0.62 11.78 8.52
C HIS A 69 1.36 10.87 7.52
N MET A 70 0.71 9.81 7.06
CA MET A 70 1.28 8.79 6.15
C MET A 70 2.00 9.37 4.91
N HIS A 71 1.57 10.53 4.43
CA HIS A 71 2.21 11.30 3.36
C HIS A 71 3.64 11.77 3.69
N LEU A 72 3.95 12.03 4.97
CA LEU A 72 5.31 12.35 5.42
C LEU A 72 6.19 11.10 5.45
N ILE A 73 5.61 9.95 5.79
CA ILE A 73 6.31 8.66 5.93
C ILE A 73 6.74 8.14 4.55
N THR A 74 5.86 8.27 3.55
CA THR A 74 6.17 7.94 2.15
C THR A 74 7.00 9.04 1.46
N GLY A 75 7.25 10.17 2.12
CA GLY A 75 8.00 11.30 1.58
C GLY A 75 7.29 12.02 0.43
N ARG A 76 5.96 11.91 0.31
CA ARG A 76 5.18 12.51 -0.78
C ARG A 76 4.10 13.44 -0.25
N CYS A 77 4.15 14.71 -0.60
CA CYS A 77 3.04 15.63 -0.39
C CYS A 77 1.90 15.27 -1.37
N PRO A 78 0.62 15.17 -0.94
CA PRO A 78 -0.51 14.75 -1.80
C PRO A 78 -0.66 15.58 -3.08
N MET A 79 -0.16 16.82 -3.08
CA MET A 79 -0.15 17.72 -4.24
C MET A 79 0.84 17.35 -5.35
N MET A 80 1.74 16.37 -5.15
CA MET A 80 2.80 16.06 -6.14
C MET A 80 2.43 15.00 -7.19
N TYR A 81 1.25 14.36 -7.12
CA TYR A 81 0.80 13.41 -8.15
C TYR A 81 0.54 14.07 -9.51
N LEU A 82 0.28 15.38 -9.54
CA LEU A 82 0.00 16.11 -10.78
C LEU A 82 1.26 16.62 -11.49
N GLY A 83 2.40 16.72 -10.79
CA GLY A 83 3.64 17.34 -11.32
C GLY A 83 4.71 16.36 -11.84
N HIS A 84 4.64 15.07 -11.50
CA HIS A 84 5.70 14.09 -11.80
C HIS A 84 5.33 13.08 -12.90
N GLY A 85 4.21 13.25 -13.61
CA GLY A 85 3.78 12.32 -14.65
C GLY A 85 3.33 10.94 -14.16
N ILE A 86 3.42 10.67 -12.85
CA ILE A 86 2.83 9.50 -12.19
C ILE A 86 1.34 9.77 -11.94
N SER A 87 0.56 9.66 -13.01
CA SER A 87 -0.89 9.65 -12.92
C SER A 87 -1.35 8.46 -12.06
N ILE A 88 -2.41 8.65 -11.27
CA ILE A 88 -3.14 7.56 -10.62
C ILE A 88 -3.48 6.43 -11.62
N HIS A 89 -3.69 6.78 -12.89
CA HIS A 89 -3.90 5.81 -13.97
C HIS A 89 -2.65 4.99 -14.32
N THR A 90 -1.45 5.57 -14.26
CA THR A 90 -0.19 4.86 -14.50
C THR A 90 0.09 3.88 -13.36
N MET A 91 -0.11 4.30 -12.10
CA MET A 91 -0.01 3.38 -10.95
C MET A 91 -1.02 2.25 -11.04
N HIS A 92 -2.29 2.53 -11.38
CA HIS A 92 -3.30 1.50 -11.60
C HIS A 92 -2.90 0.52 -12.71
N ARG A 93 -2.30 1.01 -13.81
CA ARG A 93 -1.82 0.18 -14.92
C ARG A 93 -0.63 -0.71 -14.51
N GLU A 94 0.34 -0.18 -13.78
CA GLU A 94 1.52 -0.93 -13.32
C GLU A 94 1.15 -2.00 -12.28
N ILE A 95 0.25 -1.68 -11.35
CA ILE A 95 -0.29 -2.66 -10.40
C ILE A 95 -1.08 -3.74 -11.14
N ALA A 96 -1.82 -3.37 -12.20
CA ALA A 96 -2.52 -4.33 -13.05
C ALA A 96 -1.58 -5.16 -13.94
N SER A 97 -0.43 -4.64 -14.37
CA SER A 97 0.55 -5.39 -15.18
C SER A 97 1.40 -6.34 -14.33
N GLN A 98 1.73 -5.98 -13.09
CA GLN A 98 2.38 -6.89 -12.13
C GLN A 98 1.51 -8.13 -11.83
N ARG A 99 0.19 -8.05 -12.02
CA ARG A 99 -0.75 -9.16 -11.92
C ARG A 99 -0.62 -10.18 -13.06
N TYR A 100 -0.16 -9.77 -14.26
CA TYR A 100 0.03 -10.70 -15.37
C TYR A 100 1.25 -11.61 -15.14
N ASP A 101 2.35 -11.05 -14.66
CA ASP A 101 3.59 -11.79 -14.43
C ASP A 101 3.49 -12.74 -13.22
N GLN A 102 2.78 -12.34 -12.15
CA GLN A 102 2.64 -13.20 -10.96
C GLN A 102 1.75 -14.43 -11.18
N TYR A 103 0.91 -14.44 -12.23
CA TYR A 103 0.08 -15.60 -12.59
C TYR A 103 0.60 -16.40 -13.79
N SER A 104 1.49 -15.86 -14.63
CA SER A 104 2.12 -16.64 -15.72
C SER A 104 3.06 -17.73 -15.22
N ASP A 105 3.64 -17.55 -14.03
CA ASP A 105 4.54 -18.52 -13.41
C ASP A 105 3.79 -19.61 -12.60
N SER A 106 2.46 -19.62 -12.65
CA SER A 106 1.61 -20.59 -11.96
C SER A 106 0.87 -21.56 -12.89
N ILE A 107 1.16 -21.51 -14.20
CA ILE A 107 0.65 -22.45 -15.20
C ILE A 107 1.83 -23.09 -15.93
N PHE A 108 2.64 -23.88 -15.23
CA PHE A 108 3.36 -25.06 -15.75
C PHE A 108 3.69 -26.00 -14.59
#